data_AF-A0A423ES92-F1
#
_entry.id   AF-A0A423ES92-F1
#
_cell.length_a   1.000
_cell.length_b   1.000
_cell.length_c   1.000
_cell.angle_alpha   90.00
_cell.angle_beta   90.00
_cell.angle_gamma   90.00
#
_symmetry.space_group_name_H-M   'P 1'
#
loop_
_entity.id
_entity.type
_entity.pdbx_description
1 polymer ?
#
loop_
_entity_poly.entity_id
_entity_poly.type
_entity_poly.pdbx_seq_one_letter_code
_entity_poly.pdbx_strand_id
1 'polypeptide(L)'
;MSRCTAPVRGHSSSAAAAACPACRYRSSFRSYSSPSTSGSSHANSGGSSSGSTSNGGSKPRWSKAGSSVFYTSAQVQSLTPIRQTIETRAAAQPDLRDVFLCHAWDDRLGPAKELHELLVAAGVKVWFSEKDLGLGVPMMRAIDKGLANSRIGLVLVTPALLARLPKESVADKELSALLAGNQLVPIVHNTTYEALRNVSPLLASRSGLDTLEDSMAVVAKKIAELVAL
;
A
#
# COMPACT_ATOMS: atom_id res chain seq x y z
N MET A 1 -34.06 -9.59 -52.01
CA MET A 1 -33.70 -9.92 -50.62
C MET A 1 -32.18 -10.06 -50.54
N SER A 2 -31.50 -9.19 -49.80
CA SER A 2 -30.05 -9.28 -49.60
C SER A 2 -29.70 -10.50 -48.75
N ARG A 3 -28.82 -11.38 -49.24
CA ARG A 3 -28.33 -12.58 -48.52
C ARG A 3 -26.96 -12.29 -47.92
N CYS A 4 -26.71 -12.79 -46.71
CA CYS A 4 -25.40 -12.66 -46.07
C CYS A 4 -24.40 -13.58 -46.79
N THR A 5 -23.24 -13.03 -47.15
CA THR A 5 -22.15 -13.73 -47.85
C THR A 5 -20.97 -14.07 -46.92
N ALA A 6 -21.14 -13.90 -45.61
CA ALA A 6 -20.09 -14.24 -44.65
C ALA A 6 -19.80 -15.76 -44.66
N PRO A 7 -18.55 -16.17 -44.39
CA PRO A 7 -18.21 -17.57 -44.17
C PRO A 7 -19.09 -18.21 -43.09
N VAL A 8 -19.16 -19.55 -43.04
CA VAL A 8 -19.94 -20.30 -42.04
C VAL A 8 -19.60 -19.89 -40.59
N ARG A 9 -18.41 -19.34 -40.36
CA ARG A 9 -17.93 -18.82 -39.06
C ARG A 9 -18.32 -17.37 -38.76
N GLY A 10 -19.11 -16.70 -39.61
CA GLY A 10 -19.52 -15.31 -39.45
C GLY A 10 -18.50 -14.29 -39.95
N HIS A 11 -18.77 -13.00 -39.68
CA HIS A 11 -17.88 -11.90 -40.06
C HIS A 11 -16.61 -11.91 -39.20
N SER A 12 -15.45 -11.68 -39.82
CA SER A 12 -14.15 -11.64 -39.14
C SER A 12 -13.92 -10.39 -38.29
N SER A 13 -14.78 -9.38 -38.40
CA SER A 13 -14.73 -8.16 -37.58
C SER A 13 -16.12 -7.54 -37.39
N SER A 14 -16.28 -6.75 -36.33
CA SER A 14 -17.52 -6.00 -36.02
C SER A 14 -17.86 -4.98 -37.10
N ALA A 15 -16.84 -4.33 -37.70
CA ALA A 15 -17.01 -3.41 -38.81
C ALA A 15 -17.58 -4.11 -40.07
N ALA A 16 -17.11 -5.33 -40.37
CA ALA A 16 -17.61 -6.13 -41.48
C ALA A 16 -19.07 -6.58 -41.27
N ALA A 17 -19.47 -6.85 -40.03
CA ALA A 17 -20.86 -7.17 -39.69
C ALA A 17 -21.80 -5.96 -39.81
N ALA A 18 -21.34 -4.77 -39.38
CA ALA A 18 -22.12 -3.53 -39.46
C ALA A 18 -22.35 -3.05 -40.90
N ALA A 19 -21.40 -3.32 -41.80
CA ALA A 19 -21.52 -3.03 -43.22
C ALA A 19 -22.45 -4.03 -43.95
N CYS A 20 -22.79 -5.17 -43.35
CA CYS A 20 -23.62 -6.18 -43.99
C CYS A 20 -25.11 -5.81 -43.95
N PRO A 21 -25.79 -5.59 -45.09
CA PRO A 21 -27.19 -5.19 -45.13
C PRO A 21 -28.15 -6.24 -44.52
N ALA A 22 -27.74 -7.51 -44.48
CA ALA A 22 -28.53 -8.61 -43.95
C ALA A 22 -28.36 -8.81 -42.43
N CYS A 23 -27.20 -8.46 -41.87
CA CYS A 23 -26.87 -8.72 -40.46
C CYS A 23 -26.88 -7.45 -39.58
N ARG A 24 -26.73 -6.25 -40.18
CA ARG A 24 -26.61 -4.99 -39.43
C ARG A 24 -27.79 -4.64 -38.53
N TYR A 25 -28.98 -5.17 -38.81
CA TYR A 25 -30.21 -4.89 -38.04
C TYR A 25 -30.56 -5.97 -37.02
N ARG A 26 -29.80 -7.08 -36.94
CA ARG A 26 -30.10 -8.19 -36.02
C ARG A 26 -29.54 -8.01 -34.61
N SER A 27 -28.85 -6.90 -34.32
CA SER A 27 -28.17 -6.67 -33.03
C SER A 27 -29.04 -6.05 -31.95
N SER A 28 -30.36 -5.87 -32.16
CA SER A 28 -31.21 -5.23 -31.16
C SER A 28 -32.57 -5.91 -31.05
N PHE A 29 -32.71 -6.91 -30.18
CA PHE A 29 -33.97 -7.23 -29.47
C PHE A 29 -33.65 -8.03 -28.19
N ARG A 30 -33.68 -7.34 -27.05
CA ARG A 30 -33.77 -7.91 -25.68
C ARG A 30 -35.14 -7.53 -25.11
N SER A 31 -35.90 -8.52 -24.60
CA SER A 31 -37.02 -8.47 -23.60
C SER A 31 -37.97 -9.66 -23.88
N TYR A 32 -38.66 -10.37 -22.97
CA TYR A 32 -38.98 -10.37 -21.53
C TYR A 32 -39.41 -11.84 -21.22
N SER A 33 -39.02 -12.57 -20.15
CA SER A 33 -39.77 -12.75 -18.88
C SER A 33 -39.22 -13.99 -18.13
N SER A 34 -39.11 -13.90 -16.80
CA SER A 34 -38.78 -14.95 -15.79
C SER A 34 -40.02 -15.81 -15.42
N PRO A 35 -40.02 -16.79 -14.47
CA PRO A 35 -38.98 -17.17 -13.49
C PRO A 35 -38.77 -18.68 -13.22
N SER A 36 -37.58 -19.05 -12.74
CA SER A 36 -37.46 -20.15 -11.77
C SER A 36 -36.23 -19.98 -10.89
N THR A 37 -36.48 -20.24 -9.62
CA THR A 37 -35.64 -20.09 -8.43
C THR A 37 -34.49 -21.09 -8.37
N SER A 38 -33.26 -20.60 -8.20
CA SER A 38 -32.23 -21.18 -7.32
C SER A 38 -31.08 -20.18 -7.16
N GLY A 39 -30.60 -20.03 -5.93
CA GLY A 39 -29.86 -18.87 -5.42
C GLY A 39 -28.50 -18.60 -6.05
N SER A 40 -28.27 -17.30 -6.23
CA SER A 40 -27.01 -16.53 -6.21
C SER A 40 -25.93 -17.09 -5.27
N SER A 41 -24.63 -17.02 -5.58
CA SER A 41 -23.93 -15.75 -5.88
C SER A 41 -22.57 -15.89 -6.57
N HIS A 42 -22.45 -15.22 -7.74
CA HIS A 42 -21.39 -14.26 -8.10
C HIS A 42 -19.95 -14.78 -8.24
N ALA A 43 -19.57 -15.17 -9.45
CA ALA A 43 -18.19 -15.10 -9.94
C ALA A 43 -18.16 -14.28 -11.23
N ASN A 44 -17.66 -13.05 -11.10
CA ASN A 44 -17.39 -12.13 -12.19
C ASN A 44 -16.17 -12.65 -12.97
N SER A 45 -16.37 -13.33 -14.09
CA SER A 45 -15.30 -13.71 -15.02
C SER A 45 -14.89 -12.51 -15.86
N GLY A 46 -14.21 -11.55 -15.21
CA GLY A 46 -13.32 -10.64 -15.90
C GLY A 46 -12.18 -11.47 -16.50
N GLY A 47 -12.00 -11.40 -17.82
CA GLY A 47 -10.95 -12.12 -18.52
C GLY A 47 -9.58 -11.73 -17.99
N SER A 48 -9.00 -12.62 -17.19
CA SER A 48 -7.59 -12.64 -16.88
C SER A 48 -6.86 -13.20 -18.09
N SER A 49 -6.13 -12.34 -18.78
CA SER A 49 -5.02 -12.78 -19.62
C SER A 49 -4.04 -13.53 -18.72
N SER A 50 -4.03 -14.85 -18.83
CA SER A 50 -3.03 -15.73 -18.26
C SER A 50 -1.69 -15.54 -18.99
N GLY A 51 -1.07 -14.39 -18.74
CA GLY A 51 0.36 -14.22 -18.93
C GLY A 51 1.06 -15.01 -17.83
N SER A 52 1.87 -15.99 -18.21
CA SER A 52 2.65 -16.82 -17.30
C SER A 52 3.39 -15.97 -16.26
N THR A 53 2.99 -16.08 -14.99
CA THR A 53 3.68 -15.42 -13.88
C THR A 53 4.99 -16.16 -13.66
N SER A 54 6.02 -15.71 -14.38
CA SER A 54 7.39 -15.92 -13.96
C SER A 54 7.51 -15.40 -12.52
N ASN A 55 8.13 -16.20 -11.66
CA ASN A 55 8.37 -15.90 -10.25
C ASN A 55 9.43 -14.79 -10.06
N GLY A 56 9.43 -13.80 -10.96
CA GLY A 56 10.33 -12.65 -10.99
C GLY A 56 9.68 -11.47 -10.30
N GLY A 57 10.33 -10.96 -9.24
CA GLY A 57 9.86 -9.82 -8.46
C GLY A 57 9.40 -8.66 -9.34
N SER A 58 8.26 -8.06 -8.99
CA SER A 58 7.73 -6.89 -9.67
C SER A 58 8.61 -5.70 -9.32
N LYS A 59 9.35 -5.13 -10.28
CA LYS A 59 10.17 -3.95 -10.01
C LYS A 59 9.26 -2.72 -9.94
N PRO A 60 9.11 -2.05 -8.78
CA PRO A 60 8.24 -0.89 -8.69
C PRO A 60 8.85 0.32 -9.40
N ARG A 61 8.01 1.26 -9.83
CA ARG A 61 8.42 2.46 -10.59
C ARG A 61 9.43 3.37 -9.86
N TRP A 62 9.48 3.29 -8.53
CA TRP A 62 10.40 4.06 -7.69
C TRP A 62 11.74 3.34 -7.43
N SER A 63 11.84 2.05 -7.77
CA SER A 63 13.10 1.31 -7.59
C SER A 63 14.07 1.64 -8.73
N LYS A 64 15.30 2.04 -8.37
CA LYS A 64 16.34 2.40 -9.34
C LYS A 64 16.71 1.21 -10.22
N ALA A 65 17.10 1.47 -11.48
CA ALA A 65 17.47 0.44 -12.45
C ALA A 65 18.53 -0.56 -11.93
N GLY A 66 19.48 -0.12 -11.09
CA GLY A 66 20.50 -0.96 -10.45
C GLY A 66 20.23 -1.45 -9.03
N SER A 67 19.01 -1.28 -8.50
CA SER A 67 18.67 -1.76 -7.16
C SER A 67 18.67 -3.29 -7.08
N SER A 68 19.26 -3.82 -5.99
CA SER A 68 19.24 -5.24 -5.62
C SER A 68 18.03 -5.62 -4.75
N VAL A 69 17.08 -4.70 -4.53
CA VAL A 69 15.94 -4.91 -3.63
C VAL A 69 14.78 -5.53 -4.40
N PHE A 70 14.28 -6.66 -3.91
CA PHE A 70 13.13 -7.34 -4.47
C PHE A 70 11.84 -6.92 -3.76
N TYR A 71 10.79 -6.74 -4.54
CA TYR A 71 9.45 -6.46 -4.05
C TYR A 71 8.50 -7.56 -4.53
N THR A 72 7.63 -8.00 -3.64
CA THR A 72 6.50 -8.87 -4.03
C THR A 72 5.43 -8.02 -4.72
N SER A 73 4.59 -8.65 -5.55
CA SER A 73 3.48 -7.95 -6.21
C SER A 73 2.53 -7.28 -5.21
N ALA A 74 2.29 -7.91 -4.06
CA ALA A 74 1.52 -7.36 -2.95
C ALA A 74 2.19 -6.12 -2.35
N GLN A 75 3.51 -6.15 -2.13
CA GLN A 75 4.28 -5.00 -1.65
C GLN A 75 4.24 -3.84 -2.65
N VAL A 76 4.32 -4.10 -3.96
CA VAL A 76 4.22 -3.03 -4.96
C VAL A 76 2.83 -2.40 -4.94
N GLN A 77 1.76 -3.20 -4.89
CA GLN A 77 0.39 -2.68 -4.84
C GLN A 77 0.14 -1.83 -3.59
N SER A 78 0.63 -2.26 -2.42
CA SER A 78 0.44 -1.53 -1.17
C SER A 78 1.26 -0.25 -1.06
N LEU A 79 2.49 -0.25 -1.57
CA LEU A 79 3.39 0.90 -1.50
C LEU A 79 3.12 1.95 -2.59
N THR A 80 2.42 1.59 -3.67
CA THR A 80 2.04 2.53 -4.74
C THR A 80 1.27 3.77 -4.26
N PRO A 81 0.18 3.66 -3.47
CA PRO A 81 -0.53 4.85 -2.96
C PRO A 81 0.33 5.68 -1.99
N ILE A 82 1.21 5.03 -1.23
CA ILE A 82 2.16 5.73 -0.34
C ILE A 82 3.14 6.54 -1.19
N ARG A 83 3.67 5.95 -2.28
CA ARG A 83 4.55 6.64 -3.22
C ARG A 83 3.88 7.88 -3.85
N GLN A 84 2.63 7.75 -4.30
CA GLN A 84 1.87 8.89 -4.85
C GLN A 84 1.70 10.02 -3.83
N THR A 85 1.47 9.65 -2.57
CA THR A 85 1.36 10.62 -1.46
C THR A 85 2.69 11.34 -1.23
N ILE A 86 3.81 10.62 -1.25
CA ILE A 86 5.16 11.21 -1.14
C ILE A 86 5.41 12.19 -2.28
N GLU A 87 5.16 11.80 -3.53
CA GLU A 87 5.37 12.65 -4.71
C GLU A 87 4.53 13.93 -4.62
N THR A 88 3.25 13.80 -4.25
CA THR A 88 2.33 14.94 -4.12
C THR A 88 2.76 15.90 -3.02
N ARG A 89 3.15 15.38 -1.85
CA ARG A 89 3.61 16.20 -0.73
C ARG A 89 4.96 16.84 -0.98
N ALA A 90 5.87 16.14 -1.65
CA ALA A 90 7.16 16.71 -2.00
C ALA A 90 7.02 17.86 -3.00
N ALA A 91 6.06 17.77 -3.93
CA ALA A 91 5.75 18.86 -4.84
C ALA A 91 5.08 20.05 -4.13
N ALA A 92 4.19 19.78 -3.16
CA ALA A 92 3.49 20.83 -2.41
C ALA A 92 4.34 21.49 -1.31
N GLN A 93 5.22 20.74 -0.65
CA GLN A 93 5.99 21.15 0.52
C GLN A 93 7.40 20.54 0.45
N PRO A 94 8.36 21.22 -0.19
CA PRO A 94 9.71 20.68 -0.42
C PRO A 94 10.54 20.55 0.87
N ASP A 95 10.24 21.36 1.89
CA ASP A 95 11.01 21.44 3.14
C ASP A 95 10.69 20.33 4.15
N LEU A 96 9.67 19.51 3.90
CA LEU A 96 9.31 18.39 4.78
C LEU A 96 10.44 17.36 4.85
N ARG A 97 10.55 16.72 6.02
CA ARG A 97 11.36 15.50 6.17
C ARG A 97 10.74 14.35 5.40
N ASP A 98 11.54 13.34 5.08
CA ASP A 98 11.08 12.22 4.28
C ASP A 98 10.17 11.30 5.10
N VAL A 99 10.59 10.96 6.31
CA VAL A 99 9.87 10.01 7.17
C VAL A 99 9.85 10.46 8.62
N PHE A 100 8.75 10.16 9.30
CA PHE A 100 8.62 10.22 10.75
C PHE A 100 8.70 8.79 11.31
N LEU A 101 9.59 8.53 12.28
CA LEU A 101 9.71 7.21 12.92
C LEU A 101 9.06 7.22 14.30
N CYS A 102 7.93 6.53 14.43
CA CYS A 102 7.26 6.24 15.69
C CYS A 102 7.70 4.88 16.23
N HIS A 103 7.99 4.81 17.53
CA HIS A 103 8.38 3.58 18.21
C HIS A 103 7.95 3.62 19.68
N ALA A 104 7.95 2.46 20.35
CA ALA A 104 7.76 2.42 21.79
C ALA A 104 9.00 2.98 22.50
N TRP A 105 8.80 3.66 23.63
CA TRP A 105 9.89 4.23 24.44
C TRP A 105 10.97 3.19 24.79
N ASP A 106 10.59 1.94 25.04
CA ASP A 106 11.51 0.88 25.43
C ASP A 106 12.42 0.44 24.27
N ASP A 107 12.04 0.69 23.03
CA ASP A 107 12.81 0.35 21.83
C ASP A 107 13.86 1.40 21.45
N ARG A 108 13.89 2.54 22.15
CA ARG A 108 14.68 3.73 21.77
C ARG A 108 16.18 3.48 21.64
N LEU A 109 16.72 2.54 22.41
CA LEU A 109 18.14 2.15 22.38
C LEU A 109 18.40 0.86 21.58
N GLY A 110 17.34 0.18 21.14
CA GLY A 110 17.40 -1.09 20.43
C GLY A 110 16.96 -0.93 18.98
N PRO A 111 15.86 -1.60 18.57
CA PRO A 111 15.50 -1.70 17.15
C PRO A 111 15.12 -0.36 16.52
N ALA A 112 14.62 0.61 17.31
CA ALA A 112 14.31 1.94 16.79
C ALA A 112 15.58 2.73 16.42
N LYS A 113 16.64 2.62 17.23
CA LYS A 113 17.94 3.23 16.96
C LYS A 113 18.58 2.61 15.72
N GLU A 114 18.57 1.27 15.64
CA GLU A 114 19.11 0.54 14.49
C GLU A 114 18.43 0.96 13.19
N LEU A 115 17.09 0.95 13.16
CA LEU A 115 16.33 1.37 11.97
C LEU A 115 16.62 2.83 11.60
N HIS A 116 16.66 3.73 12.59
CA HIS A 116 17.00 5.13 12.37
C HIS A 116 18.40 5.30 11.75
N GLU A 117 19.42 4.62 12.29
CA GLU A 117 20.79 4.69 11.77
C GLU A 117 20.88 4.17 10.33
N LEU A 118 20.18 3.07 10.03
CA LEU A 118 20.13 2.52 8.68
C LEU A 118 19.43 3.47 7.68
N LEU A 119 18.35 4.13 8.10
CA LEU A 119 17.64 5.10 7.26
C LEU A 119 18.50 6.34 6.98
N VAL A 120 19.17 6.87 8.01
CA VAL A 120 20.08 8.02 7.85
C VAL A 120 21.28 7.65 6.99
N ALA A 121 21.85 6.45 7.16
CA ALA A 121 22.93 5.95 6.30
C ALA A 121 22.49 5.78 4.85
N ALA A 122 21.21 5.50 4.60
CA ALA A 122 20.62 5.45 3.28
C ALA A 122 20.25 6.84 2.70
N GLY A 123 20.54 7.93 3.42
CA GLY A 123 20.30 9.31 3.00
C GLY A 123 18.88 9.83 3.25
N VAL A 124 18.07 9.11 4.04
CA VAL A 124 16.69 9.50 4.36
C VAL A 124 16.68 10.55 5.47
N LYS A 125 15.92 11.64 5.29
CA LYS A 125 15.68 12.62 6.36
C LYS A 125 14.62 12.09 7.32
N VAL A 126 15.06 11.59 8.47
CA VAL A 126 14.19 11.00 9.50
C VAL A 126 13.86 12.01 10.59
N TRP A 127 12.59 12.06 11.01
CA TRP A 127 12.18 12.63 12.29
C TRP A 127 12.16 11.52 13.34
N PHE A 128 12.90 11.69 14.44
CA PHE A 128 13.04 10.68 15.48
C PHE A 128 12.81 11.29 16.85
N SER A 129 11.88 10.73 17.62
CA SER A 129 11.44 11.31 18.90
C SER A 129 12.59 11.54 19.88
N GLU A 130 13.59 10.66 19.95
CA GLU A 130 14.73 10.87 20.87
C GLU A 130 15.59 12.09 20.53
N LYS A 131 15.58 12.53 19.27
CA LYS A 131 16.39 13.67 18.81
C LYS A 131 15.56 14.94 18.66
N ASP A 132 14.30 14.79 18.26
CA ASP A 132 13.46 15.90 17.83
C ASP A 132 12.34 16.26 18.84
N LEU A 133 12.14 15.46 19.88
CA LEU A 133 11.15 15.73 20.93
C LEU A 133 11.79 16.43 22.14
N GLY A 134 11.25 17.60 22.50
CA GLY A 134 11.60 18.26 23.75
C GLY A 134 11.01 17.52 24.96
N LEU A 135 11.74 17.55 26.08
CA LEU A 135 11.26 16.98 27.35
C LEU A 135 9.91 17.60 27.75
N GLY A 136 8.94 16.76 28.12
CA GLY A 136 7.62 17.20 28.61
C GLY A 136 6.53 17.36 27.53
N VAL A 137 6.80 17.04 26.26
CA VAL A 137 5.77 17.05 25.20
C VAL A 137 4.95 15.75 25.26
N PRO A 138 3.61 15.81 25.34
CA PRO A 138 2.78 14.61 25.26
C PRO A 138 3.02 13.86 23.95
N MET A 139 3.16 12.52 24.02
CA MET A 139 3.46 11.65 22.88
C MET A 139 2.53 11.87 21.68
N MET A 140 1.24 12.14 21.93
CA MET A 140 0.27 12.43 20.88
C MET A 140 0.62 13.69 20.07
N ARG A 141 0.98 14.79 20.75
CA ARG A 141 1.41 16.02 20.08
C ARG A 141 2.73 15.83 19.33
N ALA A 142 3.58 14.90 19.79
CA ALA A 142 4.80 14.51 19.09
C ALA A 142 4.49 13.84 17.75
N ILE A 143 3.51 12.93 17.73
CA ILE A 143 3.07 12.23 16.51
C ILE A 143 2.48 13.21 15.51
N ASP A 144 1.58 14.09 15.94
CA ASP A 144 0.95 15.08 15.03
C ASP A 144 1.99 16.02 14.44
N LYS A 145 2.91 16.54 15.28
CA LYS A 145 3.99 17.41 14.84
C LYS A 145 4.96 16.66 13.91
N GLY A 146 5.28 15.42 14.23
CA GLY A 146 6.16 14.58 13.42
C GLY A 146 5.58 14.28 12.05
N LEU A 147 4.27 13.99 11.98
CA LEU A 147 3.57 13.74 10.72
C LEU A 147 3.33 15.01 9.90
N ALA A 148 3.04 16.15 10.56
CA ALA A 148 2.90 17.43 9.87
C ALA A 148 4.23 17.90 9.25
N ASN A 149 5.36 17.51 9.83
CA ASN A 149 6.70 17.87 9.34
C ASN A 149 7.36 16.76 8.49
N SER A 150 6.63 15.69 8.17
CA SER A 150 7.15 14.56 7.39
C SER A 150 6.22 14.19 6.25
N ARG A 151 6.79 13.67 5.15
CA ARG A 151 5.99 13.23 3.99
C ARG A 151 5.15 12.00 4.34
N ILE A 152 5.74 11.04 5.05
CA ILE A 152 5.10 9.83 5.57
C ILE A 152 5.51 9.53 7.00
N GLY A 153 4.73 8.70 7.69
CA GLY A 153 5.03 8.13 9.00
C GLY A 153 5.31 6.64 8.93
N LEU A 154 6.26 6.19 9.71
CA LEU A 154 6.64 4.80 9.94
C LEU A 154 6.30 4.47 11.38
N VAL A 155 5.69 3.31 11.62
CA VAL A 155 5.43 2.82 12.98
C VAL A 155 6.17 1.51 13.16
N LEU A 156 7.20 1.52 14.01
CA LEU A 156 7.90 0.30 14.40
C LEU A 156 7.06 -0.46 15.43
N VAL A 157 6.43 -1.53 14.97
CA VAL A 157 5.56 -2.39 15.77
C VAL A 157 6.39 -3.50 16.39
N THR A 158 6.70 -3.35 17.67
CA THR A 158 7.40 -4.35 18.50
C THR A 158 6.47 -4.92 19.58
N PRO A 159 6.86 -6.01 20.26
CA PRO A 159 6.16 -6.46 21.46
C PRO A 159 6.00 -5.37 22.53
N ALA A 160 7.00 -4.48 22.67
CA ALA A 160 6.94 -3.35 23.60
C ALA A 160 5.84 -2.35 23.21
N LEU A 161 5.69 -2.06 21.92
CA LEU A 161 4.58 -1.22 21.43
C LEU A 161 3.23 -1.88 21.71
N LEU A 162 3.09 -3.17 21.37
CA LEU A 162 1.85 -3.91 21.57
C LEU A 162 1.43 -3.99 23.04
N ALA A 163 2.37 -4.06 23.98
CA ALA A 163 2.08 -4.07 25.40
C ALA A 163 1.65 -2.70 25.96
N ARG A 164 1.98 -1.60 25.26
CA ARG A 164 1.65 -0.21 25.67
C ARG A 164 0.37 0.31 25.02
N LEU A 165 0.10 -0.05 23.77
CA LEU A 165 -1.08 0.40 23.03
C LEU A 165 -2.43 0.22 23.75
N PRO A 166 -2.68 -0.83 24.56
CA PRO A 166 -3.91 -0.95 25.35
C PRO A 166 -3.95 -0.10 26.63
N LYS A 167 -2.77 0.27 27.18
CA LYS A 167 -2.62 0.92 28.50
C LYS A 167 -2.63 2.43 28.38
N GLU A 168 -1.93 2.93 27.38
CA GLU A 168 -2.10 4.30 26.92
C GLU A 168 -3.45 4.28 26.21
N SER A 169 -4.46 5.00 26.72
CA SER A 169 -5.78 5.08 26.08
C SER A 169 -5.61 5.77 24.71
N VAL A 170 -5.16 5.00 23.72
CA VAL A 170 -5.02 5.43 22.32
C VAL A 170 -6.44 5.43 21.79
N ALA A 171 -7.19 6.46 22.16
CA ALA A 171 -8.54 6.67 21.71
C ALA A 171 -8.53 6.64 20.18
N ASP A 172 -9.36 5.74 19.63
CA ASP A 172 -9.52 5.43 18.22
C ASP A 172 -9.60 6.66 17.29
N LYS A 173 -9.95 7.84 17.79
CA LYS A 173 -10.15 9.07 17.00
C LYS A 173 -8.88 9.62 16.35
N GLU A 174 -7.76 9.69 17.07
CA GLU A 174 -6.52 10.28 16.53
C GLU A 174 -5.81 9.31 15.59
N LEU A 175 -5.73 8.03 15.99
CA LEU A 175 -5.22 6.97 15.12
C LEU A 175 -6.06 6.87 13.83
N SER A 176 -7.39 7.01 13.93
CA SER A 176 -8.28 7.05 12.77
C SER A 176 -8.04 8.26 11.85
N ALA A 177 -7.77 9.44 12.41
CA ALA A 177 -7.44 10.65 11.64
C ALA A 177 -6.10 10.50 10.90
N LEU A 178 -5.09 9.93 11.56
CA LEU A 178 -3.78 9.65 10.98
C LEU A 178 -3.84 8.54 9.91
N LEU A 179 -4.70 7.54 10.11
CA LEU A 179 -4.97 6.47 9.13
C LEU A 179 -5.75 6.93 7.90
N ALA A 180 -6.57 7.98 8.03
CA ALA A 180 -7.33 8.53 6.91
C ALA A 180 -6.42 9.09 5.79
N GLY A 181 -5.21 9.51 6.13
CA GLY A 181 -4.27 10.13 5.19
C GLY A 181 -3.43 9.19 4.33
N ASN A 182 -3.54 7.85 4.47
CA ASN A 182 -2.65 6.86 3.82
C ASN A 182 -1.14 7.11 4.03
N GLN A 183 -0.78 7.86 5.09
CA GLN A 183 0.60 8.31 5.30
C GLN A 183 1.39 7.38 6.20
N LEU A 184 0.79 6.34 6.76
CA LEU A 184 1.38 5.54 7.82
C LEU A 184 1.71 4.12 7.34
N VAL A 185 2.96 3.72 7.50
CA VAL A 185 3.48 2.40 7.13
C VAL A 185 3.91 1.65 8.40
N PRO A 186 3.22 0.57 8.79
CA PRO A 186 3.67 -0.26 9.88
C PRO A 186 4.91 -1.08 9.48
N ILE A 187 5.85 -1.25 10.41
CA ILE A 187 7.03 -2.11 10.29
C ILE A 187 6.98 -3.08 11.44
N VAL A 188 6.62 -4.33 11.16
CA VAL A 188 6.47 -5.39 12.16
C VAL A 188 7.86 -5.93 12.51
N HIS A 189 8.22 -5.87 13.79
CA HIS A 189 9.52 -6.31 14.29
C HIS A 189 9.44 -7.18 15.53
N ASN A 190 10.02 -8.38 15.45
CA ASN A 190 9.96 -9.42 16.48
C ASN A 190 8.53 -9.70 16.98
N THR A 191 7.54 -9.55 16.10
CA THR A 191 6.11 -9.79 16.39
C THR A 191 5.39 -10.19 15.09
N THR A 192 4.07 -10.38 15.13
CA THR A 192 3.26 -10.78 13.98
C THR A 192 2.13 -9.79 13.70
N TYR A 193 1.67 -9.76 12.45
CA TYR A 193 0.47 -9.00 12.08
C TYR A 193 -0.79 -9.46 12.84
N GLU A 194 -0.85 -10.74 13.24
CA GLU A 194 -1.94 -11.25 14.07
C GLU A 194 -1.93 -10.62 15.47
N ALA A 195 -0.76 -10.54 16.10
CA ALA A 195 -0.60 -9.88 17.40
C ALA A 195 -0.95 -8.39 17.31
N LEU A 196 -0.54 -7.71 16.23
CA LEU A 196 -0.93 -6.33 15.96
C LEU A 196 -2.44 -6.20 15.77
N ARG A 197 -3.09 -7.12 15.04
CA ARG A 197 -4.54 -7.09 14.79
C ARG A 197 -5.36 -7.24 16.06
N ASN A 198 -4.89 -8.03 17.02
CA ASN A 198 -5.58 -8.21 18.30
C ASN A 198 -5.56 -6.94 19.16
N VAL A 199 -4.52 -6.10 19.01
CA VAL A 199 -4.37 -4.86 19.78
C VAL A 199 -4.93 -3.64 19.05
N SER A 200 -4.65 -3.52 17.75
CA SER A 200 -5.11 -2.44 16.90
C SER A 200 -5.48 -2.96 15.50
N PRO A 201 -6.76 -3.37 15.31
CA PRO A 201 -7.25 -3.78 14.00
C PRO A 201 -7.06 -2.71 12.92
N LEU A 202 -7.16 -1.44 13.32
CA LEU A 202 -7.00 -0.30 12.43
C LEU A 202 -5.58 -0.18 11.86
N LEU A 203 -4.54 -0.33 12.69
CA LEU A 203 -3.15 -0.38 12.22
C LEU A 203 -2.88 -1.66 11.41
N ALA A 204 -3.40 -2.80 11.85
CA ALA A 204 -3.24 -4.08 11.16
C ALA A 204 -3.96 -4.16 9.80
N SER A 205 -4.93 -3.27 9.54
CA SER A 205 -5.58 -3.15 8.23
C SER A 205 -4.64 -2.57 7.16
N ARG A 206 -3.52 -1.96 7.58
CA ARG A 206 -2.54 -1.37 6.69
C ARG A 206 -1.48 -2.39 6.32
N SER A 207 -1.19 -2.43 5.03
CA SER A 207 -0.05 -3.16 4.51
C SER A 207 1.24 -2.44 4.89
N GLY A 208 2.17 -3.17 5.49
CA GLY A 208 3.46 -2.66 5.92
C GLY A 208 4.59 -3.60 5.53
N LEU A 209 5.73 -3.42 6.19
CA LEU A 209 6.91 -4.26 6.03
C LEU A 209 7.05 -5.18 7.24
N ASP A 210 7.61 -6.36 7.04
CA ASP A 210 7.87 -7.33 8.10
C ASP A 210 9.36 -7.64 8.16
N THR A 211 9.94 -7.52 9.35
CA THR A 211 11.36 -7.84 9.56
C THR A 211 11.64 -9.35 9.66
N LEU A 212 10.59 -10.18 9.74
CA LEU A 212 10.69 -11.64 9.60
C LEU A 212 10.88 -12.08 8.14
N GLU A 213 10.33 -11.32 7.19
CA GLU A 213 10.47 -11.58 5.75
C GLU A 213 11.74 -10.92 5.19
N ASP A 214 12.00 -9.67 5.57
CA ASP A 214 13.13 -8.87 5.10
C ASP A 214 13.99 -8.42 6.28
N SER A 215 15.31 -8.46 6.20
CA SER A 215 16.14 -7.90 7.28
C SER A 215 15.91 -6.40 7.46
N MET A 216 16.15 -5.87 8.67
CA MET A 216 16.00 -4.43 8.97
C MET A 216 16.73 -3.53 7.95
N ALA A 217 17.91 -3.98 7.48
CA ALA A 217 18.67 -3.29 6.44
C ALA A 217 17.97 -3.27 5.07
N VAL A 218 17.29 -4.37 4.69
CA VAL A 218 16.50 -4.42 3.46
C VAL A 218 15.25 -3.55 3.58
N VAL A 219 14.58 -3.58 4.74
CA VAL A 219 13.45 -2.69 5.05
C VAL A 219 13.85 -1.22 4.93
N ALA A 220 14.98 -0.82 5.52
CA ALA A 220 15.49 0.54 5.41
C ALA A 220 15.80 0.94 3.95
N LYS A 221 16.37 0.03 3.14
CA LYS A 221 16.60 0.25 1.71
C LYS A 221 15.29 0.41 0.93
N LYS A 222 14.28 -0.42 1.21
CA LYS A 222 12.94 -0.32 0.60
C LYS A 222 12.32 1.05 0.88
N ILE A 223 12.43 1.52 2.11
CA ILE A 223 11.93 2.84 2.51
C ILE A 223 12.73 3.95 1.82
N ALA A 224 14.06 3.84 1.77
CA ALA A 224 14.91 4.82 1.10
C ALA A 224 14.57 4.96 -0.40
N GLU A 225 14.31 3.85 -1.09
CA GLU A 225 13.82 3.88 -2.47
C GLU A 225 12.42 4.48 -2.58
N LEU A 226 11.55 4.19 -1.62
CA LEU A 226 10.18 4.70 -1.60
C LEU A 226 10.13 6.22 -1.47
N VAL A 227 11.06 6.83 -0.72
CA VAL A 227 11.11 8.28 -0.51
C VAL A 227 12.04 9.03 -1.47
N ALA A 228 12.92 8.33 -2.19
CA ALA A 228 13.82 8.92 -3.17
C ALA A 228 13.05 9.55 -4.33
N LEU A 229 13.20 10.87 -4.51
CA LEU A 229 12.61 11.61 -5.63
C LEU A 229 13.61 11.78 -6.77
#